data_AF-A0A1J5HXP6-F1
#
_entry.id   AF-A0A1J5HXP6-F1
#
_cell.length_a   1.000
_cell.length_b   1.000
_cell.length_c   1.000
_cell.angle_alpha   90.00
_cell.angle_beta   90.00
_cell.angle_gamma   90.00
#
_symmetry.space_group_name_H-M   'P 1'
#
loop_
_entity.id
_entity.type
_entity.pdbx_description
1 polymer ?
#
loop_
_entity_poly.entity_id
_entity_poly.type
_entity_poly.pdbx_seq_one_letter_code
_entity_poly.pdbx_strand_id
1 'polypeptide(L)'
;MNVLRMMCLAEGYTPKEKRVHVFNRLFIDMIKKYGRVYELGLLVKNNIMAMTPFRDIGLLPAILKKRKIGLLPHKVKAMDEVKELFKKGKPFIKG
;
A
#
# COMPACT_ATOMS: atom_id res chain seq x y z
N MET A 1 5.66 -14.27 0.06
CA MET A 1 5.39 -14.79 1.42
C MET A 1 4.93 -13.65 2.35
N ASN A 2 3.66 -13.21 2.25
CA ASN A 2 3.07 -12.16 3.10
C ASN A 2 1.80 -12.63 3.83
N VAL A 3 1.03 -13.55 3.21
CA VAL A 3 -0.21 -14.11 3.79
C VAL A 3 0.04 -14.79 5.13
N LEU A 4 1.07 -15.64 5.23
CA LEU A 4 1.44 -16.29 6.49
C LEU A 4 1.77 -15.28 7.61
N ARG A 5 2.48 -14.20 7.29
CA ARG A 5 2.77 -13.13 8.27
C ARG A 5 1.48 -12.43 8.73
N MET A 6 0.48 -12.29 7.86
CA MET A 6 -0.83 -11.74 8.23
C MET A 6 -1.63 -12.71 9.10
N MET A 7 -1.54 -14.02 8.85
CA MET A 7 -2.18 -15.05 9.69
C MET A 7 -1.61 -15.03 11.10
N CYS A 8 -0.29 -15.02 11.25
CA CYS A 8 0.35 -14.89 12.56
C CYS A 8 -0.09 -13.60 13.28
N LEU A 9 -0.24 -12.49 12.57
CA LEU A 9 -0.76 -11.26 13.19
C LEU A 9 -2.18 -11.41 13.74
N ALA A 10 -3.06 -12.09 13.01
CA ALA A 10 -4.45 -12.30 13.42
C ALA A 10 -4.55 -13.23 14.63
N GLU A 11 -3.64 -14.18 14.76
CA GLU A 11 -3.49 -15.05 15.94
C GLU A 11 -2.81 -14.36 17.13
N GLY A 12 -2.51 -13.06 17.04
CA GLY A 12 -1.95 -12.27 18.15
C GLY A 12 -0.42 -12.29 18.23
N TYR A 13 0.28 -12.89 17.28
CA TYR A 13 1.74 -12.84 17.25
C TYR A 13 2.23 -11.43 16.93
N THR A 14 3.23 -10.97 17.68
CA THR A 14 3.79 -9.63 17.48
C THR A 14 4.69 -9.64 16.24
N PRO A 15 4.46 -8.75 15.27
CA PRO A 15 5.27 -8.74 14.06
C PRO A 15 6.66 -8.18 14.38
N LYS A 16 7.72 -8.91 14.02
CA LYS A 16 9.10 -8.42 14.11
C LYS A 16 9.30 -7.15 13.27
N GLU A 17 8.60 -7.03 12.14
CA GLU A 17 8.71 -5.94 11.18
C GLU A 17 7.40 -5.15 11.03
N LYS A 18 7.02 -4.37 12.04
CA LYS A 18 5.78 -3.53 12.03
C LYS A 18 5.64 -2.69 10.75
N ARG A 19 6.76 -2.17 10.22
CA ARG A 19 6.78 -1.32 9.02
C ARG A 19 6.29 -2.05 7.77
N VAL A 20 6.67 -3.31 7.57
CA VAL A 20 6.28 -4.10 6.39
C VAL A 20 4.77 -4.38 6.39
N HIS A 21 4.19 -4.62 7.57
CA HIS A 21 2.75 -4.79 7.69
C HIS A 21 1.97 -3.53 7.39
N VAL A 22 2.46 -2.39 7.87
CA VAL A 22 1.88 -1.08 7.60
C VAL A 22 1.94 -0.75 6.11
N PHE A 23 3.09 -1.00 5.47
CA PHE A 23 3.27 -0.84 4.03
C PHE A 23 2.28 -1.70 3.23
N ASN A 24 2.14 -2.98 3.58
CA ASN A 24 1.20 -3.88 2.92
C ASN A 24 -0.25 -3.39 3.03
N ARG A 25 -0.67 -2.91 4.20
CA ARG A 25 -2.02 -2.32 4.36
C ARG A 25 -2.20 -1.08 3.49
N LEU A 26 -1.25 -0.15 3.54
CA LEU A 26 -1.28 1.06 2.70
C LEU A 26 -1.37 0.74 1.20
N PHE A 27 -0.64 -0.27 0.76
CA PHE A 27 -0.64 -0.72 -0.63
C PHE A 27 -2.04 -1.18 -1.07
N ILE A 28 -2.67 -2.06 -0.29
CA ILE A 28 -4.02 -2.56 -0.57
C ILE A 28 -5.06 -1.43 -0.51
N ASP A 29 -4.96 -0.53 0.46
CA ASP A 29 -5.85 0.63 0.59
C ASP A 29 -5.77 1.56 -0.62
N MET A 30 -4.58 1.75 -1.19
CA MET A 30 -4.41 2.55 -2.40
C MET A 30 -5.09 1.91 -3.61
N ILE A 31 -4.96 0.59 -3.78
CA ILE A 31 -5.65 -0.13 -4.86
C ILE A 31 -7.16 -0.06 -4.63
N LYS A 32 -7.64 -0.24 -3.41
CA LYS A 32 -9.07 -0.11 -3.09
C LYS A 32 -9.61 1.30 -3.40
N LYS A 33 -8.82 2.34 -3.17
CA LYS A 33 -9.25 3.75 -3.32
C LYS A 33 -9.10 4.29 -4.76
N TYR A 34 -8.06 3.88 -5.47
CA TYR A 34 -7.68 4.45 -6.78
C TYR A 34 -7.63 3.41 -7.90
N GLY A 35 -7.76 2.11 -7.59
CA GLY A 35 -7.63 1.00 -8.53
C GLY A 35 -6.20 0.79 -9.04
N ARG A 36 -5.25 1.58 -8.55
CA ARG A 36 -3.81 1.48 -8.79
C ARG A 36 -3.04 2.04 -7.61
N VAL A 37 -1.77 1.67 -7.53
CA VAL A 37 -0.86 2.23 -6.53
C VAL A 37 -0.47 3.66 -6.93
N TYR A 38 -0.54 4.56 -5.96
CA TYR A 38 -0.01 5.92 -6.06
C TYR A 38 1.36 5.95 -5.35
N GLU A 39 2.42 5.68 -6.10
CA GLU A 39 3.76 5.36 -5.55
C GLU A 39 4.37 6.49 -4.71
N LEU A 40 4.22 7.75 -5.13
CA LEU A 40 4.66 8.89 -4.31
C LEU A 40 3.88 8.98 -3.00
N GLY A 41 2.55 8.83 -3.06
CA GLY A 41 1.75 8.81 -1.83
C GLY A 41 2.08 7.62 -0.95
N LEU A 42 2.48 6.48 -1.53
CA LEU A 42 2.87 5.29 -0.79
C LEU A 42 4.17 5.53 -0.03
N LEU A 43 5.17 6.11 -0.70
CA LEU A 43 6.44 6.53 -0.10
C LEU A 43 6.22 7.55 1.02
N VAL A 44 5.46 8.62 0.74
CA VAL A 44 5.17 9.67 1.73
C VAL A 44 4.43 9.11 2.93
N LYS A 45 3.35 8.32 2.73
CA LYS A 45 2.60 7.72 3.84
C LYS A 45 3.45 6.74 4.64
N ASN A 46 4.27 5.91 3.98
CA ASN A 46 5.17 5.00 4.65
C ASN A 46 6.20 5.74 5.51
N ASN A 47 6.73 6.86 5.01
CA ASN A 47 7.72 7.67 5.71
C ASN A 47 7.13 8.43 6.90
N ILE A 48 5.91 8.95 6.77
CA ILE A 48 5.14 9.54 7.87
C ILE A 48 4.87 8.48 8.94
N MET A 49 4.38 7.29 8.56
CA MET A 49 4.12 6.21 9.52
C MET A 49 5.40 5.66 10.16
N ALA A 50 6.54 5.79 9.49
CA ALA A 50 7.85 5.44 10.04
C ALA A 50 8.51 6.57 10.86
N MET A 51 7.82 7.71 11.06
CA MET A 51 8.33 8.93 11.72
C MET A 51 9.63 9.47 11.12
N THR A 52 9.84 9.25 9.82
CA THR A 52 11.04 9.68 9.10
C THR A 52 10.67 10.30 7.76
N PRO A 53 10.07 11.49 7.77
CA PRO A 53 9.49 12.11 6.57
C PRO A 53 10.52 12.38 5.46
N PHE A 54 11.80 12.59 5.83
CA PHE A 54 12.86 13.00 4.90
C PHE A 54 13.75 11.87 4.39
N ARG A 55 13.54 10.63 4.84
CA ARG A 55 14.45 9.49 4.57
C ARG A 55 14.70 9.26 3.08
N ASP A 56 13.65 9.42 2.26
CA ASP A 56 13.69 9.05 0.84
C ASP A 56 13.62 10.27 -0.10
N ILE A 57 13.93 11.48 0.39
CA ILE A 57 13.93 12.69 -0.46
C ILE A 57 14.87 12.53 -1.66
N GLY A 58 16.02 11.86 -1.49
CA GLY A 58 16.96 11.61 -2.58
C GLY A 58 16.41 10.73 -3.71
N LEU A 59 15.31 9.99 -3.48
CA LEU A 59 14.64 9.18 -4.50
C LEU A 59 13.61 9.98 -5.32
N LEU A 60 13.13 11.11 -4.80
CA LEU A 60 12.15 11.96 -5.46
C LEU A 60 12.58 12.40 -6.88
N PRO A 61 13.83 12.84 -7.13
CA PRO A 61 14.27 13.23 -8.47
C PRO A 61 14.25 12.06 -9.47
N ALA A 62 14.63 10.85 -9.03
CA ALA A 62 14.63 9.66 -9.89
C ALA A 62 13.21 9.22 -10.28
N ILE A 63 12.27 9.32 -9.33
CA ILE A 63 10.85 9.02 -9.57
C ILE A 63 10.23 10.07 -10.50
N LEU A 64 10.53 11.35 -10.29
CA LEU A 64 10.08 12.47 -11.11
C LEU A 64 10.58 12.35 -12.56
N LYS A 65 11.87 12.00 -12.72
CA LYS A 65 12.53 11.81 -14.03
C LYS A 65 11.94 10.64 -14.80
N LYS A 66 11.49 9.58 -14.13
CA LYS A 66 10.96 8.40 -14.83
C LYS A 66 9.65 8.66 -15.56
N ARG A 67 8.83 9.68 -15.22
CA ARG A 67 7.52 10.05 -15.82
C ARG A 67 6.48 8.93 -16.04
N LYS A 68 6.85 7.67 -15.78
CA LYS A 68 6.07 6.43 -15.93
C LYS A 68 5.14 6.18 -14.75
N ILE A 69 5.29 6.97 -13.68
CA ILE A 69 4.60 6.80 -12.41
C ILE A 69 3.81 8.09 -12.16
N GLY A 70 2.49 7.99 -12.05
CA GLY A 70 1.63 9.15 -11.81
C GLY A 70 1.98 9.81 -10.49
N LEU A 71 2.51 11.03 -10.56
CA LEU A 71 2.83 11.86 -9.39
C LEU A 71 1.58 12.38 -8.68
N LEU A 72 0.42 12.23 -9.30
CA LEU A 72 -0.88 12.55 -8.73
C LEU A 72 -1.71 11.27 -8.62
N PRO A 73 -2.54 11.16 -7.58
CA PRO A 73 -3.49 10.05 -7.48
C PRO A 73 -4.48 10.14 -8.65
N HIS A 74 -4.49 9.12 -9.51
CA HIS A 74 -5.48 8.99 -10.59
C HIS A 74 -6.28 7.70 -10.38
N LYS A 75 -7.61 7.81 -10.47
CA LYS A 75 -8.50 6.65 -10.42
C LYS A 75 -8.49 5.94 -11.77
N VAL A 76 -8.35 4.62 -11.80
CA VAL A 76 -8.50 3.86 -13.06
C VAL A 76 -9.95 3.95 -13.55
N LYS A 77 -10.20 3.78 -14.85
CA LYS A 77 -11.58 3.81 -15.40
C LYS A 77 -12.44 2.67 -14.85
N ALA A 78 -11.84 1.49 -14.65
CA ALA A 78 -12.48 0.27 -14.15
C ALA A 78 -12.64 0.23 -12.62
N MET A 79 -12.92 1.36 -11.96
CA MET A 79 -13.05 1.38 -10.48
C MET A 79 -14.19 0.48 -9.98
N ASP A 80 -15.24 0.29 -10.77
CA ASP A 80 -16.38 -0.53 -10.36
C ASP A 80 -16.04 -2.02 -10.39
N GLU A 81 -15.26 -2.47 -11.37
CA GLU A 81 -14.67 -3.82 -11.39
C GLU A 81 -13.75 -4.07 -10.20
N VAL A 82 -12.91 -3.09 -9.85
CA VAL A 82 -12.04 -3.16 -8.67
C VAL A 82 -12.88 -3.33 -7.40
N LYS A 83 -13.95 -2.55 -7.23
CA LYS A 83 -14.84 -2.69 -6.07
C LYS A 83 -15.51 -4.06 -6.04
N GLU A 84 -15.99 -4.55 -7.18
CA GLU A 84 -16.60 -5.88 -7.29
C GLU A 84 -15.60 -7.00 -6.93
N LEU A 85 -14.34 -6.90 -7.35
CA LEU A 85 -13.29 -7.83 -6.95
C LEU A 85 -13.09 -7.84 -5.44
N PHE A 86 -13.06 -6.68 -4.79
CA PHE A 86 -12.95 -6.59 -3.33
C PHE A 86 -14.20 -7.10 -2.59
N LYS A 87 -15.40 -6.96 -3.17
CA LYS A 87 -16.64 -7.52 -2.60
C LYS A 87 -16.68 -9.05 -2.72
N LYS A 88 -16.28 -9.59 -3.87
CA LYS A 88 -16.23 -11.03 -4.13
C LYS A 88 -15.09 -11.72 -3.38
N GLY A 89 -13.99 -11.00 -3.16
CA GLY A 89 -12.86 -11.46 -2.39
C GLY A 89 -13.27 -11.78 -0.96
N LYS A 90 -13.22 -13.06 -0.59
CA LYS A 90 -13.39 -13.46 0.81
C LYS A 90 -12.12 -13.06 1.58
N PRO A 91 -12.25 -12.40 2.75
CA PRO A 91 -11.10 -12.20 3.60
C PRO A 91 -10.54 -13.57 3.98
N PHE A 92 -9.30 -13.83 3.61
CA PHE A 92 -8.60 -15.09 3.91
C PHE A 92 -8.35 -15.28 5.40
N ILE A 93 -8.47 -14.18 6.16
CA ILE A 93 -8.29 -14.11 7.60
C ILE A 93 -9.57 -13.46 8.12
N LYS A 94 -10.35 -14.19 8.92
CA LYS A 94 -11.46 -13.62 9.66
C LYS A 94 -10.88 -12.64 10.67
N GLY A 95 -11.22 -11.36 10.53
CA GLY A 95 -11.01 -10.37 11.60
C GLY A 95 -11.89 -10.68 12.79
#